data_AF-A0A4Q2XRN6-F1
#
_entry.id   AF-A0A4Q2XRN6-F1
#
_cell.length_a   1.000
_cell.length_b   1.000
_cell.length_c   1.000
_cell.angle_alpha   90.00
_cell.angle_beta   90.00
_cell.angle_gamma   90.00
#
_symmetry.space_group_name_H-M   'P 1'
#
loop_
_entity.id
_entity.type
_entity.pdbx_description
1 polymer ?
#
loop_
_entity_poly.entity_id
_entity_poly.type
_entity_poly.pdbx_seq_one_letter_code
_entity_poly.pdbx_strand_id
1 'polypeptide(L)'
;MNLSTAKLVSTTVSSPKLDLIQATWSHIAERYLKRIENNRILTGRVRSIRLLAVHDAIHSVIDPGNGHIYREISEGSTIEAAYAATVKASHDVLAAVFTDAGDREDLADHLEESLALIGKEDEKEAGIFSGADSATSYIRSFALLIVNRGATRRNAFRHSRDLAAA
;
A
#
# COMPACT_ATOMS: atom_id res chain seq x y z
N MET A 1 -22.52 22.49 3.55
CA MET A 1 -21.34 21.93 4.23
C MET A 1 -21.83 20.92 5.25
N ASN A 2 -21.46 19.64 5.09
CA ASN A 2 -21.09 18.76 6.19
C ASN A 2 -20.39 17.53 5.62
N LEU A 3 -19.08 17.53 5.77
CA LEU A 3 -18.18 16.41 5.60
C LEU A 3 -18.27 15.56 6.87
N SER A 4 -18.78 14.33 6.79
CA SER A 4 -18.48 13.35 7.83
C SER A 4 -18.60 11.92 7.32
N THR A 5 -17.48 11.22 7.52
CA THR A 5 -17.31 9.77 7.49
C THR A 5 -17.59 9.10 6.16
N ALA A 6 -16.59 9.20 5.28
CA ALA A 6 -16.25 8.09 4.40
C ALA A 6 -16.17 6.83 5.26
N LYS A 7 -17.22 6.01 5.18
CA LYS A 7 -17.31 4.70 5.80
C LYS A 7 -16.11 3.92 5.26
N LEU A 8 -15.11 3.72 6.11
CA LEU A 8 -13.99 2.84 5.79
C LEU A 8 -14.60 1.54 5.29
N VAL A 9 -14.10 1.07 4.15
CA VAL A 9 -14.48 -0.20 3.55
C VAL A 9 -14.19 -1.26 4.59
N SER A 10 -15.25 -1.68 5.31
CA SER A 10 -15.18 -2.78 6.26
C SER A 10 -14.92 -4.01 5.43
N THR A 11 -13.68 -4.47 5.42
CA THR A 11 -13.39 -5.86 5.08
C THR A 11 -14.28 -6.72 5.99
N THR A 12 -14.92 -7.74 5.43
CA THR A 12 -15.80 -8.67 6.19
C THR A 12 -15.07 -9.34 7.36
N VAL A 13 -13.73 -9.25 7.34
CA VAL A 13 -12.80 -9.59 8.41
C VAL A 13 -12.52 -8.33 9.25
N SER A 14 -13.08 -8.27 10.46
CA SER A 14 -12.78 -7.22 11.43
C SER A 14 -12.32 -7.81 12.76
N SER A 15 -11.27 -7.23 13.33
CA SER A 15 -10.85 -7.49 14.71
C SER A 15 -10.19 -6.24 15.25
N PRO A 16 -10.31 -5.93 16.57
CA PRO A 16 -9.72 -4.72 17.13
C PRO A 16 -8.22 -4.58 16.86
N LYS A 17 -7.48 -5.71 16.84
CA LYS A 17 -6.04 -5.72 16.52
C LYS A 17 -5.77 -5.39 15.05
N LEU A 18 -6.56 -5.97 14.14
CA LEU A 18 -6.41 -5.74 12.71
C LEU A 18 -6.81 -4.30 12.33
N ASP A 19 -7.87 -3.79 12.93
CA ASP A 19 -8.34 -2.42 12.69
C ASP A 19 -7.30 -1.40 13.19
N LEU A 20 -6.71 -1.66 14.37
CA LEU A 20 -5.64 -0.83 14.91
C LEU A 20 -4.43 -0.80 13.99
N ILE A 21 -3.98 -1.94 13.45
CA ILE A 21 -2.81 -1.95 12.57
C ILE A 21 -3.08 -1.28 11.23
N GLN A 22 -4.28 -1.46 10.67
CA GLN A 22 -4.68 -0.76 9.46
C GLN A 22 -4.69 0.75 9.67
N ALA A 23 -5.17 1.22 10.82
CA ALA A 23 -5.13 2.63 11.20
C ALA A 23 -3.69 3.14 11.36
N THR A 24 -2.83 2.42 12.07
CA THR A 24 -1.41 2.76 12.27
C THR A 24 -0.68 2.88 10.93
N TRP A 25 -0.79 1.88 10.06
CA TRP A 25 -0.12 1.92 8.76
C TRP A 25 -0.74 2.93 7.79
N SER A 26 -2.02 3.26 7.95
CA SER A 26 -2.61 4.37 7.22
C SER A 26 -2.03 5.71 7.69
N HIS A 27 -1.83 5.90 8.99
CA HIS A 27 -1.16 7.07 9.53
C HIS A 27 0.30 7.19 9.04
N ILE A 28 1.06 6.10 9.07
CA ILE A 28 2.42 6.03 8.53
C ILE A 28 2.40 6.43 7.05
N ALA A 29 1.56 5.79 6.22
CA ALA A 29 1.46 6.08 4.80
C ALA A 29 1.17 7.56 4.51
N GLU A 30 0.27 8.19 5.27
CA GLU A 30 -0.06 9.61 5.10
C GLU A 30 1.16 10.54 5.33
N ARG A 31 2.10 10.19 6.22
CA ARG A 31 3.34 10.97 6.40
C ARG A 31 4.19 11.00 5.12
N TYR A 32 4.25 9.89 4.41
CA TYR A 32 4.98 9.77 3.14
C TYR A 32 4.22 10.43 1.98
N LEU A 33 2.91 10.17 1.89
CA LEU A 33 2.05 10.73 0.84
C LEU A 33 2.03 12.27 0.85
N LYS A 34 2.14 12.91 2.02
CA LYS A 34 2.29 14.37 2.12
C LYS A 34 3.48 14.92 1.32
N ARG A 35 4.56 14.16 1.18
CA ARG A 35 5.77 14.61 0.45
C ARG A 35 5.54 14.71 -1.06
N ILE A 36 4.53 14.02 -1.58
CA ILE A 36 4.13 14.06 -3.00
C ILE A 36 2.77 14.74 -3.21
N GLU A 37 2.22 15.42 -2.19
CA GLU A 37 0.85 15.97 -2.20
C GLU A 37 0.61 17.03 -3.30
N ASN A 38 1.68 17.70 -3.73
CA ASN A 38 1.68 18.63 -4.86
C ASN A 38 1.21 17.94 -6.16
N ASN A 39 1.35 16.62 -6.26
CA ASN A 39 0.74 15.79 -7.29
C ASN A 39 -0.42 14.98 -6.70
N ARG A 40 -1.58 15.62 -6.59
CA ARG A 40 -2.81 15.01 -6.02
C ARG A 40 -3.21 13.72 -6.73
N ILE A 41 -3.02 13.64 -8.05
CA ILE A 41 -3.37 12.45 -8.85
C ILE A 41 -2.46 11.28 -8.48
N LEU A 42 -1.14 11.51 -8.43
CA LEU A 42 -0.19 10.48 -8.01
C LEU A 42 -0.44 10.05 -6.56
N THR A 43 -0.65 11.01 -5.65
CA THR A 43 -0.96 10.75 -4.24
C THR A 43 -2.19 9.84 -4.10
N GLY A 44 -3.27 10.16 -4.81
CA GLY A 44 -4.48 9.35 -4.82
C GLY A 44 -4.24 7.94 -5.38
N ARG A 45 -3.46 7.81 -6.46
CA ARG A 45 -3.10 6.51 -7.05
C ARG A 45 -2.31 5.64 -6.10
N VAL A 46 -1.25 6.19 -5.49
CA VAL A 46 -0.43 5.44 -4.53
C VAL A 46 -1.26 4.99 -3.33
N ARG A 47 -2.12 5.88 -2.80
CA ARG A 47 -3.04 5.53 -1.72
C ARG A 47 -3.97 4.38 -2.12
N SER A 48 -4.63 4.47 -3.27
CA SER A 48 -5.56 3.43 -3.73
C SER A 48 -4.85 2.09 -3.99
N ILE A 49 -3.69 2.11 -4.64
CA ILE A 49 -2.92 0.90 -4.94
C ILE A 49 -2.49 0.21 -3.64
N ARG A 50 -2.00 0.99 -2.65
CA ARG A 50 -1.67 0.48 -1.32
C ARG A 50 -2.86 -0.20 -0.66
N LEU A 51 -4.01 0.48 -0.62
CA LEU A 51 -5.22 -0.05 0.04
C LEU A 51 -5.73 -1.32 -0.65
N LEU A 52 -5.67 -1.38 -1.98
CA LEU A 52 -6.04 -2.58 -2.73
C LEU A 52 -5.07 -3.75 -2.47
N ALA A 53 -3.77 -3.50 -2.45
CA ALA A 53 -2.77 -4.52 -2.11
C ALA A 53 -2.98 -5.07 -0.69
N VAL A 54 -3.24 -4.18 0.29
CA VAL A 54 -3.54 -4.59 1.67
C VAL A 54 -4.82 -5.43 1.73
N HIS A 55 -5.89 -4.98 1.07
CA HIS A 55 -7.15 -5.72 1.01
C HIS A 55 -6.94 -7.13 0.46
N ASP A 56 -6.28 -7.25 -0.69
CA ASP A 56 -6.00 -8.52 -1.34
C ASP A 56 -5.14 -9.45 -0.46
N ALA A 57 -4.12 -8.89 0.21
CA ALA A 57 -3.26 -9.63 1.11
C ALA A 57 -4.02 -10.20 2.32
N ILE A 58 -4.90 -9.41 2.96
CA ILE A 58 -5.72 -9.86 4.09
C ILE A 58 -6.70 -10.96 3.66
N HIS A 59 -7.40 -10.75 2.54
CA HIS A 59 -8.40 -11.70 2.07
C HIS A 59 -7.78 -13.01 1.59
N SER A 60 -6.55 -13.00 1.06
CA SER A 60 -5.84 -14.26 0.77
C SER A 60 -5.51 -15.08 2.03
N VAL A 61 -5.50 -14.47 3.22
CA VAL A 61 -5.22 -15.15 4.51
C VAL A 61 -6.51 -15.59 5.23
N ILE A 62 -7.46 -14.69 5.45
CA ILE A 62 -8.58 -14.97 6.38
C ILE A 62 -9.88 -15.41 5.67
N ASP A 63 -10.08 -15.02 4.41
CA ASP A 63 -11.28 -15.40 3.67
C ASP A 63 -10.95 -15.54 2.18
N PRO A 64 -10.21 -16.59 1.83
CA PRO A 64 -9.71 -16.74 0.47
C PRO A 64 -10.79 -17.26 -0.49
N GLY A 65 -12.06 -17.36 -0.06
CA GLY A 65 -13.15 -17.85 -0.90
C GLY A 65 -13.50 -16.91 -2.05
N ASN A 66 -13.66 -15.60 -1.80
CA ASN A 66 -14.15 -14.65 -2.81
C ASN A 66 -13.65 -13.19 -2.66
N GLY A 67 -12.73 -12.90 -1.74
CA GLY A 67 -12.33 -11.52 -1.41
C GLY A 67 -11.01 -11.03 -2.04
N HIS A 68 -10.24 -11.92 -2.67
CA HIS A 68 -8.93 -11.61 -3.25
C HIS A 68 -9.03 -11.43 -4.78
N ILE A 69 -8.18 -10.59 -5.36
CA ILE A 69 -8.15 -10.25 -6.79
C ILE A 69 -6.98 -10.95 -7.49
N TYR A 70 -5.79 -11.01 -6.87
CA TYR A 70 -4.61 -11.58 -7.53
C TYR A 70 -4.03 -12.83 -6.86
N ARG A 71 -4.29 -13.07 -5.57
CA ARG A 71 -3.58 -14.12 -4.80
C ARG A 71 -4.47 -15.27 -4.32
N GLU A 72 -4.17 -16.49 -4.78
CA GLU A 72 -4.75 -17.75 -4.27
C GLU A 72 -4.45 -17.97 -2.76
N ILE A 73 -5.23 -18.84 -2.13
CA ILE A 73 -5.26 -19.14 -0.68
C ILE A 73 -3.86 -19.19 -0.03
N SER A 74 -3.63 -18.38 1.01
CA SER A 74 -2.42 -18.41 1.84
C SER A 74 -2.43 -19.60 2.81
N GLU A 75 -1.25 -20.09 3.22
CA GLU A 75 -1.13 -21.13 4.25
C GLU A 75 -1.49 -20.63 5.66
N GLY A 76 -1.30 -19.33 5.92
CA GLY A 76 -1.73 -18.69 7.16
C GLY A 76 -3.23 -18.40 7.14
N SER A 77 -3.90 -18.61 8.28
CA SER A 77 -5.35 -18.46 8.40
C SER A 77 -5.79 -17.67 9.63
N THR A 78 -4.88 -16.89 10.24
CA THR A 78 -5.13 -16.19 11.50
C THR A 78 -5.10 -14.67 11.35
N ILE A 79 -5.57 -13.98 12.39
CA ILE A 79 -5.44 -12.53 12.54
C ILE A 79 -3.97 -12.11 12.60
N GLU A 80 -3.08 -12.94 13.17
CA GLU A 80 -1.64 -12.67 13.18
C GLU A 80 -1.05 -12.65 11.77
N ALA A 81 -1.44 -13.61 10.91
CA ALA A 81 -1.03 -13.63 9.51
C ALA A 81 -1.61 -12.45 8.72
N ALA A 82 -2.87 -12.07 8.94
CA ALA A 82 -3.43 -10.89 8.27
C ALA A 82 -2.79 -9.57 8.73
N TYR A 83 -2.40 -9.50 10.00
CA TYR A 83 -1.63 -8.39 10.53
C TYR A 83 -0.28 -8.31 9.80
N ALA A 84 0.49 -9.41 9.73
CA ALA A 84 1.75 -9.46 8.97
C ALA A 84 1.56 -9.09 7.48
N ALA A 85 0.50 -9.60 6.85
CA ALA A 85 0.15 -9.29 5.46
C ALA A 85 -0.15 -7.81 5.24
N THR A 86 -0.88 -7.19 6.17
CA THR A 86 -1.21 -5.76 6.14
C THR A 86 0.05 -4.90 6.16
N VAL A 87 0.93 -5.15 7.14
CA VAL A 87 2.13 -4.32 7.33
C VAL A 87 3.09 -4.49 6.16
N LYS A 88 3.29 -5.73 5.70
CA LYS A 88 4.20 -6.03 4.60
C LYS A 88 3.71 -5.48 3.26
N ALA A 89 2.42 -5.64 2.92
CA ALA A 89 1.87 -5.09 1.68
C ALA A 89 1.96 -3.56 1.67
N SER A 90 1.62 -2.93 2.79
CA SER A 90 1.70 -1.48 2.94
C SER A 90 3.13 -0.96 2.80
N HIS A 91 4.09 -1.61 3.47
CA HIS A 91 5.51 -1.29 3.37
C HIS A 91 6.01 -1.36 1.93
N ASP A 92 5.80 -2.50 1.25
CA ASP A 92 6.42 -2.76 -0.06
C ASP A 92 5.88 -1.81 -1.14
N VAL A 93 4.59 -1.46 -1.09
CA VAL A 93 4.02 -0.43 -1.98
C VAL A 93 4.67 0.94 -1.74
N LEU A 94 4.84 1.35 -0.48
CA LEU A 94 5.47 2.63 -0.17
C LEU A 94 6.96 2.64 -0.57
N ALA A 95 7.72 1.58 -0.26
CA ALA A 95 9.14 1.46 -0.59
C ALA A 95 9.42 1.42 -2.11
N ALA A 96 8.43 1.00 -2.91
CA ALA A 96 8.49 1.07 -4.37
C ALA A 96 8.33 2.51 -4.90
N VAL A 97 7.65 3.39 -4.16
CA VAL A 97 7.44 4.81 -4.55
C VAL A 97 8.54 5.71 -3.98
N PHE A 98 8.84 5.55 -2.69
CA PHE A 98 9.80 6.35 -1.94
C PHE A 98 11.15 5.62 -1.94
N THR A 99 12.02 6.04 -2.85
CA THR A 99 13.26 5.32 -3.20
C THR A 99 14.51 5.91 -2.58
N ASP A 100 14.38 7.05 -1.89
CA ASP A 100 15.47 7.69 -1.15
C ASP A 100 15.92 6.79 0.01
N ALA A 101 17.23 6.76 0.29
CA ALA A 101 17.79 5.79 1.25
C ALA A 101 17.21 5.95 2.66
N GLY A 102 17.08 7.19 3.15
CA GLY A 102 16.50 7.45 4.48
C GLY A 102 15.02 7.12 4.56
N ASP A 103 14.28 7.21 3.45
CA ASP A 103 12.86 6.81 3.42
C ASP A 103 12.70 5.31 3.52
N ARG A 104 13.62 4.56 2.91
CA ARG A 104 13.63 3.10 2.98
C ARG A 104 14.04 2.59 4.35
N GLU A 105 14.99 3.26 5.00
CA GLU A 105 15.40 2.97 6.37
C GLU A 105 14.24 3.21 7.35
N ASP A 106 13.63 4.41 7.32
CA ASP A 106 12.47 4.73 8.19
C ASP A 106 11.25 3.80 7.93
N LEU A 107 11.01 3.40 6.67
CA LEU A 107 9.99 2.39 6.36
C LEU A 107 10.34 1.00 6.91
N ALA A 108 11.61 0.60 6.81
CA ALA A 108 12.09 -0.69 7.31
C ALA A 108 11.99 -0.75 8.85
N ASP A 109 12.33 0.34 9.54
CA ASP A 109 12.18 0.44 10.99
C ASP A 109 10.72 0.26 11.41
N HIS A 110 9.80 0.97 10.76
CA HIS A 110 8.36 0.81 11.01
C HIS A 110 7.85 -0.61 10.71
N LEU A 111 8.41 -1.27 9.69
CA LEU A 111 8.10 -2.67 9.39
C LEU A 111 8.58 -3.60 10.50
N GLU A 112 9.84 -3.47 10.92
CA GLU A 112 10.43 -4.28 11.98
C GLU A 112 9.68 -4.12 13.30
N GLU A 113 9.43 -2.87 13.73
CA GLU A 113 8.66 -2.54 14.93
C GLU A 113 7.26 -3.17 14.90
N SER A 114 6.58 -3.10 13.75
CA SER A 114 5.25 -3.68 13.62
C SER A 114 5.28 -5.20 13.67
N LEU A 115 6.20 -5.84 12.95
CA LEU A 115 6.33 -7.30 12.90
C LEU A 115 6.74 -7.90 14.24
N ALA A 116 7.51 -7.18 15.06
CA ALA A 116 7.90 -7.59 16.40
C ALA A 116 6.70 -7.76 17.36
N LEU A 117 5.54 -7.16 17.06
CA LEU A 117 4.32 -7.30 17.85
C LEU A 117 3.58 -8.63 17.62
N ILE A 118 4.04 -9.45 16.68
CA ILE A 118 3.41 -10.72 16.29
C ILE A 118 4.20 -11.88 16.91
N GLY A 119 3.59 -12.55 17.89
CA GLY A 119 4.27 -13.62 18.64
C GLY A 119 4.27 -15.01 17.97
N LYS A 120 3.52 -15.21 16.89
CA LYS A 120 3.44 -16.50 16.16
C LYS A 120 4.29 -16.42 14.90
N GLU A 121 5.47 -17.06 14.91
CA GLU A 121 6.44 -16.95 13.82
C GLU A 121 5.90 -17.51 12.50
N ASP A 122 5.33 -18.71 12.49
CA ASP A 122 4.81 -19.35 11.28
C ASP A 122 3.70 -18.51 10.61
N GLU A 123 2.77 -17.98 11.41
CA GLU A 123 1.69 -17.10 10.92
C GLU A 123 2.26 -15.76 10.42
N LYS A 124 3.26 -15.22 11.11
CA LYS A 124 3.95 -14.01 10.70
C LYS A 124 4.62 -14.21 9.33
N GLU A 125 5.36 -15.29 9.14
CA GLU A 125 6.01 -15.62 7.87
C GLU A 125 5.01 -15.79 6.73
N ALA A 126 3.93 -16.56 6.96
CA ALA A 126 2.87 -16.74 5.98
C ALA A 126 2.20 -15.41 5.60
N GLY A 127 1.97 -14.53 6.58
CA GLY A 127 1.47 -13.18 6.37
C GLY A 127 2.45 -12.29 5.61
N ILE A 128 3.74 -12.31 5.94
CA ILE A 128 4.78 -11.56 5.22
C ILE A 128 4.80 -11.98 3.74
N PHE A 129 4.81 -13.29 3.48
CA PHE A 129 4.79 -13.81 2.12
C PHE A 129 3.56 -13.33 1.35
N SER A 130 2.39 -13.38 2.00
CA SER A 130 1.14 -12.83 1.47
C SER A 130 1.21 -11.35 1.11
N GLY A 131 1.69 -10.53 2.03
CA GLY A 131 1.79 -9.10 1.82
C GLY A 131 2.76 -8.75 0.69
N ALA A 132 3.89 -9.44 0.60
CA ALA A 132 4.91 -9.20 -0.41
C ALA A 132 4.41 -9.55 -1.83
N ASP A 133 3.75 -10.69 -1.98
CA ASP A 133 3.20 -11.15 -3.26
C ASP A 133 2.10 -10.21 -3.76
N SER A 134 1.17 -9.84 -2.89
CA SER A 134 0.11 -8.90 -3.21
C SER A 134 0.68 -7.55 -3.64
N ALA A 135 1.56 -6.95 -2.83
CA ALA A 135 2.21 -5.69 -3.18
C ALA A 135 2.93 -5.77 -4.53
N THR A 136 3.68 -6.84 -4.77
CA THR A 136 4.38 -7.07 -6.05
C THR A 136 3.41 -7.09 -7.22
N SER A 137 2.28 -7.80 -7.09
CA SER A 137 1.26 -7.91 -8.14
C SER A 137 0.64 -6.55 -8.48
N TYR A 138 0.31 -5.76 -7.46
CA TYR A 138 -0.24 -4.42 -7.63
C TYR A 138 0.78 -3.41 -8.16
N ILE A 139 2.02 -3.42 -7.66
CA ILE A 139 3.10 -2.57 -8.18
C ILE A 139 3.35 -2.85 -9.65
N ARG A 140 3.40 -4.12 -10.06
CA ARG A 140 3.57 -4.51 -11.47
C ARG A 140 2.39 -4.07 -12.33
N SER A 141 1.17 -4.39 -11.91
CA SER A 141 -0.06 -4.07 -12.64
C SER A 141 -0.27 -2.57 -12.83
N PHE A 142 0.18 -1.76 -11.87
CA PHE A 142 -0.02 -0.32 -11.86
C PHE A 142 1.28 0.50 -11.98
N ALA A 143 2.37 -0.12 -12.45
CA ALA A 143 3.69 0.53 -12.55
C ALA A 143 3.62 1.87 -13.32
N LEU A 144 2.86 1.92 -14.42
CA LEU A 144 2.68 3.14 -15.23
C LEU A 144 1.95 4.27 -14.48
N LEU A 145 1.15 3.95 -13.47
CA LEU A 145 0.42 4.91 -12.65
C LEU A 145 1.28 5.50 -11.53
N ILE A 146 2.26 4.73 -11.05
CA ILE A 146 3.19 5.08 -9.96
C ILE A 146 4.44 5.80 -10.49
N VAL A 147 4.99 5.35 -11.62
CA VAL A 147 6.27 5.84 -12.19
C VAL A 147 6.10 7.15 -12.97
N ASN A 148 4.92 7.77 -12.99
CA ASN A 148 4.64 8.95 -13.81
C ASN A 148 5.27 10.25 -13.25
N ARG A 149 6.60 10.27 -13.12
CA ARG A 149 7.47 11.42 -12.85
C ARG A 149 7.65 12.33 -14.08
N GLY A 150 7.14 11.96 -15.27
CA GLY A 150 7.56 12.56 -16.55
C GLY A 150 6.51 13.18 -17.47
N ALA A 151 5.20 12.92 -17.30
CA ALA A 151 4.19 13.42 -18.25
C ALA A 151 4.02 14.95 -18.21
N THR A 152 4.30 15.60 -17.08
CA THR A 152 4.20 17.06 -16.94
C THR A 152 5.34 17.82 -17.62
N ARG A 153 6.54 17.22 -17.76
CA ARG A 153 7.66 17.88 -18.46
C ARG A 153 7.54 17.79 -19.99
N ARG A 154 6.99 16.71 -20.55
CA ARG A 154 6.86 16.58 -22.02
C ARG A 154 5.85 17.58 -22.62
N ASN A 155 4.79 17.94 -21.90
CA ASN A 155 3.82 18.91 -22.41
C ASN A 155 4.33 20.37 -22.30
N ALA A 156 5.13 20.71 -21.28
CA ALA A 156 5.72 22.04 -21.15
C ALA A 156 6.74 22.35 -22.25
N PHE A 157 7.54 21.37 -22.67
CA PHE A 157 8.52 21.53 -23.76
C PHE A 157 7.90 21.51 -25.17
N ARG A 158 6.73 20.89 -25.33
CA ARG A 158 6.01 20.92 -26.61
C ARG A 158 5.32 22.27 -26.82
N HIS A 159 4.70 22.81 -25.77
CA HIS A 159 4.03 24.11 -25.85
C HIS A 159 4.99 25.29 -26.05
N SER A 160 6.20 25.24 -25.48
CA SER A 160 7.21 26.27 -25.70
C SER A 160 7.83 26.23 -27.10
N ARG A 161 7.89 25.06 -27.74
CA ARG A 161 8.34 24.94 -29.14
C ARG A 161 7.31 25.47 -30.13
N ASP A 162 6.02 25.23 -29.89
CA ASP A 162 4.96 25.69 -30.78
C ASP A 162 4.75 27.22 -30.70
N LEU A 163 5.06 27.84 -29.54
CA LEU A 163 5.05 29.30 -29.37
C LEU A 163 6.31 30.01 -29.89
N ALA A 164 7.43 29.29 -30.07
CA ALA A 164 8.67 29.84 -30.63
C ALA A 164 8.76 29.64 -32.16
N ALA A 165 7.83 28.88 -32.75
CA ALA A 165 7.73 28.61 -34.19
C ALA A 165 6.52 29.30 -34.85
N ALA A 166 5.77 30.11 -34.11
CA ALA A 166 4.71 31.00 -34.58
C ALA A 166 5.18 32.46 -34.52
#